data_AF-A0A0K0STZ0-F1
#
_entry.id   AF-A0A0K0STZ0-F1
#
_cell.length_a   1.000
_cell.length_b   1.000
_cell.length_c   1.000
_cell.angle_alpha   90.00
_cell.angle_beta   90.00
_cell.angle_gamma   90.00
#
_symmetry.space_group_name_H-M   'P 1'
#
loop_
_entity.id
_entity.type
_entity.pdbx_description
1 polymer ?
#
loop_
_entity_poly.entity_id
_entity_poly.type
_entity_poly.pdbx_seq_one_letter_code
_entity_poly.pdbx_strand_id
1 'polypeptide(L)'
;MTTTTIRLSKELKARVAEAAKRAGTTTHGFILEAIADKTALYEKRADFLQQAEARYENIIATGETIAWDEMKSYLKANIANADAPIPKSRKLVR
;
A
#
# COMPACT_ATOMS: atom_id res chain seq x y z
N MET A 1 26.40 5.99 -12.82
CA MET A 1 25.31 6.57 -12.00
C MET A 1 25.31 8.07 -12.19
N THR A 2 24.15 8.71 -12.32
CA THR A 2 24.03 10.16 -12.46
C THR A 2 23.84 10.80 -11.09
N THR A 3 24.56 11.89 -10.82
CA THR A 3 24.43 12.64 -9.57
C THR A 3 23.30 13.66 -9.69
N THR A 4 22.33 13.61 -8.77
CA THR A 4 21.26 14.61 -8.67
C THR A 4 21.54 15.53 -7.48
N THR A 5 21.68 16.83 -7.73
CA THR A 5 21.88 17.82 -6.66
C THR A 5 20.54 18.29 -6.12
N ILE A 6 20.24 17.98 -4.85
CA ILE A 6 19.02 18.40 -4.15
C ILE A 6 19.34 19.55 -3.21
N ARG A 7 18.63 20.68 -3.33
CA ARG A 7 18.76 21.80 -2.40
C ARG A 7 17.89 21.58 -1.18
N LEU A 8 18.48 21.61 0.00
CA LEU A 8 17.77 21.53 1.28
C LEU A 8 17.82 22.89 1.98
N SER A 9 16.73 23.28 2.64
CA SER A 9 16.75 24.43 3.54
C SER A 9 17.73 24.16 4.71
N LYS A 10 18.28 25.22 5.30
CA LYS A 10 19.20 25.09 6.46
C LYS A 10 18.54 24.30 7.60
N GLU A 11 17.26 24.59 7.85
CA GLU A 11 16.46 23.91 8.87
C GLU A 11 16.30 22.42 8.58
N LEU A 12 15.90 22.06 7.34
CA LEU A 12 15.72 20.66 6.97
C LEU A 12 17.04 19.89 7.03
N LYS A 13 18.14 20.50 6.60
CA LYS A 13 19.48 19.90 6.68
C LYS A 13 19.85 19.55 8.14
N ALA A 14 19.58 20.45 9.09
CA ALA A 14 19.84 20.20 10.52
C ALA A 14 18.96 19.06 11.07
N ARG A 15 17.67 19.05 10.74
CA ARG A 15 16.73 18.00 11.17
C ARG A 15 17.12 16.63 10.61
N VAL A 16 17.54 16.56 9.35
CA VAL A 16 17.98 15.31 8.71
C VAL A 16 19.27 14.80 9.34
N ALA A 17 20.23 15.69 9.67
CA ALA A 17 21.46 15.27 10.35
C ALA A 17 21.19 14.63 11.72
N GLU A 18 20.33 15.24 12.52
CA GLU A 18 19.92 14.68 13.82
C GLU A 18 19.14 13.37 13.68
N ALA A 19 18.23 13.29 12.70
CA ALA A 19 17.48 12.06 12.43
C ALA A 19 18.40 10.91 11.99
N ALA A 20 19.36 11.18 11.08
CA ALA A 20 20.35 10.21 10.64
C ALA A 20 21.21 9.70 11.80
N LYS A 21 21.65 10.60 12.69
CA LYS A 21 22.41 10.25 13.90
C LYS A 21 21.60 9.32 14.81
N ARG A 22 20.31 9.60 15.04
CA ARG A 22 19.42 8.74 15.84
C ARG A 22 19.18 7.38 15.18
N ALA A 23 19.11 7.35 13.85
CA ALA A 23 18.96 6.12 13.07
C ALA A 23 20.27 5.33 12.92
N GLY A 24 21.41 5.85 13.39
CA GLY A 24 22.71 5.18 13.26
C GLY A 24 23.27 5.14 11.84
N THR A 25 22.83 6.03 10.95
CA THR A 25 23.24 6.08 9.53
C THR A 25 23.84 7.45 9.17
N THR A 26 24.43 7.54 7.99
CA THR A 26 24.95 8.83 7.47
C THR A 26 23.81 9.69 6.95
N THR A 27 23.98 11.02 6.93
CA THR A 27 22.98 11.94 6.34
C THR A 27 22.65 11.58 4.89
N HIS A 28 23.65 11.18 4.10
CA HIS A 28 23.43 10.75 2.72
C HIS A 28 22.63 9.45 2.66
N GLY A 29 23.00 8.43 3.45
CA GLY A 29 22.28 7.16 3.53
C GLY A 29 20.81 7.37 3.93
N PHE A 30 20.58 8.17 4.96
CA PHE A 30 19.25 8.53 5.43
C PHE A 30 18.38 9.16 4.33
N ILE A 31 18.95 10.07 3.53
CA ILE A 31 18.23 10.72 2.44
C ILE A 31 17.87 9.71 1.34
N LEU A 32 18.79 8.81 0.99
CA LEU A 32 18.52 7.78 -0.01
C LEU A 32 17.43 6.82 0.44
N GLU A 33 17.50 6.33 1.67
CA GLU A 33 16.47 5.48 2.28
C GLU A 33 15.12 6.18 2.28
N ALA A 34 15.06 7.46 2.69
CA ALA A 34 13.82 8.23 2.69
C ALA A 34 13.22 8.38 1.28
N ILE A 35 14.05 8.58 0.24
CA ILE A 35 13.58 8.66 -1.15
C ILE A 35 13.07 7.29 -1.62
N ALA A 36 13.80 6.21 -1.33
CA ALA A 36 13.40 4.85 -1.68
C ALA A 36 12.07 4.47 -1.02
N ASP A 37 11.93 4.70 0.28
CA ASP A 37 10.72 4.42 1.04
C ASP A 37 9.52 5.23 0.53
N LYS A 38 9.73 6.52 0.25
CA LYS A 38 8.69 7.38 -0.31
C LYS A 38 8.26 6.90 -1.70
N THR A 39 9.20 6.48 -2.52
CA THR A 39 8.93 5.98 -3.88
C THR A 39 8.11 4.69 -3.82
N ALA A 40 8.59 3.70 -3.06
CA ALA A 40 7.91 2.43 -2.86
C ALA A 40 6.49 2.60 -2.26
N LEU A 41 6.30 3.57 -1.36
CA LEU A 41 4.98 3.88 -0.81
C LEU A 41 4.01 4.39 -1.91
N TYR A 42 4.47 5.26 -2.80
CA TYR A 42 3.63 5.79 -3.88
C TYR A 42 3.32 4.74 -4.93
N GLU A 43 4.28 3.87 -5.25
CA GLU A 43 4.07 2.72 -6.15
C GLU A 43 3.00 1.78 -5.58
N LYS A 44 3.15 1.34 -4.32
CA LYS A 44 2.15 0.49 -3.65
C LYS A 44 0.76 1.14 -3.60
N ARG A 45 0.70 2.46 -3.40
CA ARG A 45 -0.57 3.20 -3.39
C ARG A 45 -1.19 3.24 -4.78
N ALA A 46 -0.39 3.47 -5.82
CA ALA A 46 -0.87 3.46 -7.20
C ALA A 46 -1.41 2.09 -7.58
N ASP A 47 -0.69 1.01 -7.25
CA ASP A 47 -1.11 -0.37 -7.49
C ASP A 47 -2.43 -0.68 -6.76
N PHE A 48 -2.56 -0.26 -5.50
CA PHE A 48 -3.78 -0.46 -4.73
C PHE A 48 -4.99 0.25 -5.37
N LEU A 49 -4.81 1.50 -5.81
CA LEU A 49 -5.86 2.26 -6.48
C LEU A 49 -6.24 1.64 -7.83
N GLN A 50 -5.25 1.20 -8.61
CA GLN A 50 -5.50 0.52 -9.88
C GLN A 50 -6.28 -0.79 -9.69
N GLN A 51 -5.94 -1.58 -8.67
CA GLN A 51 -6.69 -2.79 -8.33
C GLN A 51 -8.12 -2.49 -7.88
N ALA A 52 -8.31 -1.41 -7.11
CA ALA A 52 -9.64 -0.99 -6.67
C ALA A 52 -10.50 -0.56 -7.86
N GLU A 53 -9.94 0.22 -8.78
CA GLU A 53 -10.63 0.65 -10.00
C GLU A 53 -11.02 -0.54 -10.88
N ALA A 54 -10.09 -1.44 -11.17
CA ALA A 54 -10.36 -2.64 -11.97
C ALA A 54 -11.46 -3.53 -11.35
N ARG A 55 -11.48 -3.66 -10.02
CA ARG A 55 -12.57 -4.38 -9.31
C ARG A 55 -13.89 -3.64 -9.41
N TYR A 56 -13.88 -2.32 -9.31
CA TYR A 56 -15.07 -1.49 -9.42
C TYR A 56 -15.67 -1.55 -10.83
N GLU A 57 -14.85 -1.45 -11.87
CA GLU A 57 -15.26 -1.64 -13.26
C GLU A 57 -15.94 -3.02 -13.47
N ASN A 58 -15.38 -4.08 -12.89
CA ASN A 58 -15.98 -5.42 -12.95
C ASN A 58 -17.35 -5.46 -12.25
N ILE A 59 -17.47 -4.84 -11.07
CA ILE A 59 -18.75 -4.75 -10.35
C ILE A 59 -19.78 -3.97 -11.19
N ILE A 60 -19.38 -2.87 -11.84
CA ILE A 60 -20.26 -2.11 -12.74
C ILE A 60 -20.72 -2.99 -13.91
N ALA A 61 -19.80 -3.74 -14.54
CA ALA A 61 -20.09 -4.56 -15.72
C ALA A 61 -20.97 -5.77 -15.42
N THR A 62 -20.75 -6.45 -14.28
CA THR A 62 -21.41 -7.72 -13.94
C THR A 62 -22.58 -7.54 -12.97
N GLY A 63 -22.53 -6.50 -12.14
CA GLY A 63 -23.40 -6.33 -10.98
C GLY A 63 -23.13 -7.34 -9.86
N GLU A 64 -22.09 -8.18 -9.98
CA GLU A 64 -21.81 -9.25 -9.02
C GLU A 64 -20.92 -8.78 -7.87
N THR A 65 -21.31 -9.14 -6.66
CA THR A 65 -20.59 -8.83 -5.42
C THR A 65 -20.67 -10.01 -4.46
N ILE A 66 -19.83 -10.00 -3.42
CA ILE A 66 -19.93 -10.92 -2.29
C ILE A 66 -20.45 -10.13 -1.09
N ALA A 67 -21.46 -10.66 -0.41
CA ALA A 67 -22.01 -10.01 0.78
C ALA A 67 -20.95 -10.00 1.90
N TRP A 68 -20.85 -8.87 2.63
CA TRP A 68 -19.76 -8.68 3.60
C TRP A 68 -19.81 -9.67 4.76
N ASP A 69 -21.01 -10.05 5.21
CA ASP A 69 -21.25 -11.06 6.23
C ASP A 69 -20.75 -12.46 5.80
N GLU A 70 -20.99 -12.85 4.54
CA GLU A 70 -20.47 -14.10 3.97
C GLU A 70 -18.94 -14.08 3.88
N MET A 71 -18.36 -13.00 3.34
CA MET A 71 -16.90 -12.85 3.26
C MET A 71 -16.26 -12.84 4.65
N LYS A 72 -16.83 -12.12 5.62
CA LYS A 72 -16.35 -12.09 7.00
C LYS A 72 -16.40 -13.47 7.66
N SER A 73 -17.46 -14.23 7.41
CA SER A 73 -17.60 -15.59 7.93
C SER A 73 -16.56 -16.53 7.33
N TYR A 74 -16.34 -16.44 6.01
CA TYR A 74 -15.27 -17.14 5.32
C TYR A 74 -13.89 -16.79 5.89
N LEU A 75 -13.54 -15.50 6.03
CA LEU A 75 -12.24 -15.09 6.54
C LEU A 75 -11.95 -15.63 7.95
N LYS A 76 -12.97 -15.66 8.83
CA LYS A 76 -12.86 -16.28 10.15
C LYS A 76 -12.65 -17.79 10.08
N ALA A 77 -13.41 -18.48 9.24
CA ALA A 77 -13.27 -19.92 9.03
C ALA A 77 -11.90 -20.27 8.43
N ASN A 78 -11.43 -19.47 7.47
CA ASN A 78 -10.15 -19.66 6.77
C ASN A 78 -8.94 -19.59 7.71
N ILE A 79 -9.00 -18.78 8.77
CA ILE A 79 -7.96 -18.73 9.82
C ILE A 79 -7.86 -20.06 10.56
N ALA A 80 -9.00 -20.73 10.80
CA ALA A 80 -9.05 -22.01 11.52
C ALA A 80 -8.85 -23.23 10.60
N ASN A 81 -9.23 -23.10 9.32
CA ASN A 81 -9.12 -24.14 8.30
C ASN A 81 -8.90 -23.50 6.91
N ALA A 82 -7.71 -23.71 6.34
CA ALA A 82 -7.34 -23.18 5.03
C ALA A 82 -8.19 -23.73 3.86
N ASP A 83 -8.91 -24.84 4.08
CA ASP A 83 -9.79 -25.46 3.09
C ASP A 83 -11.25 -24.96 3.16
N ALA A 84 -11.51 -23.87 3.90
CA ALA A 84 -12.84 -23.27 3.93
C ALA A 84 -13.28 -22.84 2.50
N PRO A 85 -14.54 -23.08 2.09
CA PRO A 85 -15.00 -22.73 0.76
C PRO A 85 -15.14 -21.21 0.61
N ILE A 86 -14.57 -20.66 -0.47
CA ILE A 86 -14.66 -19.25 -0.81
C ILE A 86 -16.12 -18.90 -1.20
N PRO A 87 -16.71 -17.83 -0.66
CA PRO A 87 -18.06 -17.40 -1.02
C PRO A 87 -18.12 -16.95 -2.48
N LYS A 88 -19.20 -17.31 -3.17
CA LYS A 88 -19.39 -17.01 -4.60
C LYS A 88 -19.95 -15.60 -4.78
N SER A 89 -19.51 -14.91 -5.83
CA SER A 89 -20.12 -13.65 -6.25
C SER A 89 -21.54 -13.88 -6.75
N ARG A 90 -22.44 -12.93 -6.48
CA ARG A 90 -23.82 -12.94 -6.93
C ARG A 90 -24.29 -11.52 -7.18
N LYS A 91 -25.29 -11.36 -8.07
CA LYS A 91 -25.85 -10.03 -8.38
C LYS A 91 -26.29 -9.33 -7.10
N LEU A 92 -25.92 -8.06 -6.96
CA LEU A 92 -26.33 -7.22 -5.85
C LEU A 92 -27.86 -7.06 -5.90
N VAL A 93 -28.57 -7.75 -5.02
CA VAL A 93 -30.01 -7.54 -4.83
C VAL A 93 -30.14 -6.37 -3.85
N ARG A 94 -30.64 -5.22 -4.34
CA ARG A 94 -30.99 -4.08 -3.49
C ARG A 94 -32.24 -4.36 -2.66
#